data_AF-A0A0D3CEY0-F1
#
_entry.id   AF-A0A0D3CEY0-F1
#
_cell.length_a   1.000
_cell.length_b   1.000
_cell.length_c   1.000
_cell.angle_alpha   90.00
_cell.angle_beta   90.00
_cell.angle_gamma   90.00
#
_symmetry.space_group_name_H-M   'P 1'
#
loop_
_entity.id
_entity.type
_entity.pdbx_description
1 polymer ?
#
loop_
_entity_poly.entity_id
_entity_poly.type
_entity_poly.pdbx_seq_one_letter_code
_entity_poly.pdbx_strand_id
1 'polypeptide(L)'
;VAWFECTATIDDVVQGSAWYYISCDECNSKAVKGLTSLICNNKKCGKSEVTGVAHFVILGDAGKELTGKHASELIASYFESNEGVGADHCVSVPHALLDTIGQTHKFIVKVSDHNLTGKTQTITVTKILPPEAPHPIAPLEEDVIPVTSDDILKTGSEESGPSRGFEDSAGDRVRKASESLESNEAKHSKSG
;
A
#
# COMPACT_ATOMS: atom_id res chain seq x y z
N VAL A 1 9.24 2.11 -27.98
CA VAL A 1 8.78 2.35 -26.58
C VAL A 1 7.35 2.84 -26.65
N ALA A 2 6.46 2.24 -25.88
CA ALA A 2 5.05 2.59 -25.75
C ALA A 2 4.71 2.89 -24.28
N TRP A 3 3.66 3.67 -24.07
CA TRP A 3 3.17 4.06 -22.74
C TRP A 3 1.70 3.70 -22.62
N PHE A 4 1.32 3.14 -21.48
CA PHE A 4 -0.03 2.65 -21.23
C PHE A 4 -0.55 3.19 -19.91
N GLU A 5 -1.83 3.53 -19.87
CA GLU A 5 -2.55 3.75 -18.63
C GLU A 5 -3.08 2.41 -18.13
N CYS A 6 -2.77 2.05 -16.89
CA CYS A 6 -3.14 0.80 -16.27
C CYS A 6 -3.72 1.08 -14.89
N THR A 7 -4.97 0.72 -14.66
CA THR A 7 -5.54 0.70 -13.31
C THR A 7 -5.31 -0.67 -12.70
N ALA A 8 -4.58 -0.72 -11.59
CA ALA A 8 -4.23 -1.97 -10.92
C ALA A 8 -4.28 -1.81 -9.39
N THR A 9 -4.63 -2.91 -8.73
CA THR A 9 -4.56 -3.04 -7.28
C THR A 9 -3.23 -3.65 -6.89
N ILE A 10 -2.58 -3.10 -5.88
CA ILE A 10 -1.33 -3.65 -5.35
C ILE A 10 -1.67 -4.88 -4.50
N ASP A 11 -1.27 -6.05 -4.96
CA ASP A 11 -1.57 -7.32 -4.28
C ASP A 11 -0.57 -7.65 -3.16
N ASP A 12 0.72 -7.41 -3.41
CA ASP A 12 1.79 -7.70 -2.45
C ASP A 12 3.04 -6.83 -2.70
N VAL A 13 3.88 -6.72 -1.67
CA VAL A 13 5.23 -6.14 -1.74
C VAL A 13 6.25 -7.20 -1.34
N VAL A 14 7.01 -7.67 -2.35
CA VAL A 14 7.96 -8.79 -2.17
C VAL A 14 9.04 -8.47 -1.14
N GLN A 15 9.04 -9.24 -0.06
CA GLN A 15 10.06 -9.16 0.98
C GLN A 15 11.34 -9.92 0.58
N GLY A 16 12.49 -9.54 1.15
CA GLY A 16 13.78 -10.19 0.87
C GLY A 16 14.46 -9.74 -0.43
N SER A 17 13.82 -8.89 -1.23
CA SER A 17 14.41 -8.20 -2.38
C SER A 17 14.68 -6.72 -2.05
N ALA A 18 15.63 -6.10 -2.75
CA ALA A 18 15.89 -4.67 -2.61
C ALA A 18 14.72 -3.86 -3.17
N TRP A 19 14.14 -2.97 -2.36
CA TRP A 19 13.03 -2.09 -2.74
C TRP A 19 13.50 -0.71 -3.23
N TYR A 20 14.80 -0.41 -3.10
CA TYR A 20 15.41 0.83 -3.57
C TYR A 20 16.77 0.60 -4.24
N TYR A 21 17.23 1.60 -4.98
CA TYR A 21 18.61 1.70 -5.45
C TYR A 21 19.12 3.12 -5.27
N ILE A 22 20.44 3.27 -5.23
CA ILE A 22 21.09 4.59 -5.18
C ILE A 22 21.63 4.90 -6.58
N SER A 23 21.35 6.09 -7.08
CA SER A 23 21.86 6.63 -8.33
C SER A 23 22.96 7.67 -8.05
N CYS A 24 23.80 7.95 -9.05
CA CYS A 24 24.68 9.11 -9.05
C CYS A 24 23.84 10.38 -9.22
N ASP A 25 24.11 11.37 -8.37
CA ASP A 25 23.46 12.69 -8.37
C ASP A 25 23.72 13.51 -9.64
N GLU A 26 24.77 13.21 -10.41
CA GLU A 26 25.11 13.95 -11.64
C GLU A 26 24.55 13.30 -12.91
N CYS A 27 24.68 11.97 -13.04
CA CYS A 27 24.39 11.27 -14.29
C CYS A 27 23.27 10.22 -14.19
N ASN A 28 22.62 10.11 -13.03
CA ASN A 28 21.51 9.19 -12.75
C ASN A 28 21.81 7.70 -12.95
N SER A 29 23.06 7.32 -13.24
CA SER A 29 23.45 5.91 -13.33
C SER A 29 23.45 5.28 -11.95
N LYS A 30 23.06 4.02 -11.84
CA LYS A 30 23.10 3.27 -10.57
C LYS A 30 24.51 3.30 -9.97
N ALA A 31 24.60 3.80 -8.74
CA ALA A 31 25.81 3.79 -7.94
C ALA A 31 25.99 2.42 -7.29
N VAL A 32 27.23 2.07 -6.97
CA VAL A 32 27.59 0.84 -6.26
C VAL A 32 28.20 1.18 -4.91
N LYS A 33 27.92 0.35 -3.89
CA LYS A 33 28.53 0.50 -2.57
C LYS A 33 30.00 0.09 -2.64
N GLY A 34 30.90 1.03 -2.38
CA GLY A 34 32.31 0.80 -2.10
C GLY A 34 32.55 0.49 -0.61
N LEU A 35 33.81 0.42 -0.19
CA LEU A 35 34.17 0.10 1.20
C LEU A 35 33.65 1.15 2.19
N THR A 36 33.79 2.43 1.84
CA THR A 36 33.42 3.57 2.68
C THR A 36 32.60 4.61 1.94
N SER A 37 32.37 4.43 0.64
CA SER A 37 31.78 5.44 -0.23
C SER A 37 30.90 4.85 -1.32
N LEU A 38 30.09 5.67 -1.97
CA LEU A 38 29.30 5.27 -3.14
C LEU A 38 30.05 5.62 -4.42
N ILE A 39 30.09 4.66 -5.34
CA ILE A 39 30.89 4.76 -6.56
C ILE A 39 30.00 4.81 -7.80
N CYS A 40 30.25 5.78 -8.68
CA CYS A 40 29.67 5.86 -10.01
C CYS A 40 30.61 5.19 -11.03
N ASN A 41 30.12 4.15 -11.71
CA ASN A 41 30.89 3.40 -12.72
C ASN A 41 30.68 3.93 -14.15
N ASN A 42 29.92 5.00 -14.32
CA ASN A 42 29.69 5.57 -15.64
C ASN A 42 30.96 6.30 -16.10
N LYS A 43 31.65 5.78 -17.12
CA LYS A 43 32.89 6.35 -17.66
C LYS A 43 32.75 7.77 -18.21
N LYS A 44 31.51 8.21 -18.49
CA LYS A 44 31.21 9.58 -18.93
C LYS A 44 30.93 10.54 -17.77
N CYS A 45 30.83 10.02 -16.54
CA CYS A 45 30.64 10.82 -15.33
C CYS A 45 32.00 11.34 -14.85
N GLY A 46 32.08 12.63 -14.53
CA GLY A 46 33.32 13.27 -14.08
C GLY A 46 33.72 12.89 -12.65
N LYS A 47 32.77 12.37 -11.87
CA LYS A 47 32.97 11.92 -10.49
C LYS A 47 32.87 10.41 -10.37
N SER A 48 33.89 9.80 -9.76
CA SER A 48 33.88 8.40 -9.37
C SER A 48 33.23 8.19 -8.01
N GLU A 49 33.47 9.07 -7.05
CA GLU A 49 32.84 9.05 -5.71
C GLU A 49 31.68 10.04 -5.66
N VAL A 50 30.53 9.59 -5.17
CA VAL A 50 29.27 10.33 -5.22
C VAL A 50 28.52 10.25 -3.88
N THR A 51 27.69 11.23 -3.56
CA THR A 51 26.80 11.17 -2.39
C THR A 51 25.56 10.31 -2.69
N GLY A 52 25.12 10.36 -3.95
CA GLY A 52 24.04 9.55 -4.50
C GLY A 52 22.62 9.94 -4.04
N VAL A 53 21.62 9.54 -4.83
CA VAL A 53 20.19 9.79 -4.58
C VAL A 53 19.46 8.46 -4.55
N ALA A 54 18.61 8.24 -3.54
CA ALA A 54 17.83 7.02 -3.43
C ALA A 54 16.53 7.09 -4.26
N HIS A 55 16.25 6.02 -4.99
CA HIS A 55 15.02 5.86 -5.79
C HIS A 55 14.37 4.50 -5.51
N PHE A 56 13.05 4.44 -5.64
CA PHE A 56 12.32 3.18 -5.54
C PHE A 56 12.62 2.28 -6.75
N VAL A 57 12.78 0.98 -6.51
CA VAL A 57 12.85 -0.01 -7.60
C VAL A 57 11.48 -0.07 -8.28
N ILE A 58 11.48 -0.15 -9.62
CA ILE A 58 10.29 -0.15 -10.50
C ILE A 58 9.52 1.18 -10.53
N LEU A 59 9.28 1.81 -9.39
CA LEU A 59 8.51 3.06 -9.27
C LEU A 59 9.35 4.31 -9.53
N GLY A 60 10.67 4.24 -9.34
CA GLY A 60 11.57 5.40 -9.49
C GLY A 60 11.12 6.55 -8.59
N ASP A 61 10.89 7.71 -9.19
CA ASP A 61 10.42 8.91 -8.48
C ASP A 61 8.92 8.85 -8.13
N ALA A 62 8.14 8.07 -8.89
CA ALA A 62 6.70 7.94 -8.67
C ALA A 62 6.37 7.20 -7.36
N GLY A 63 7.35 6.53 -6.75
CA GLY A 63 7.14 5.89 -5.45
C GLY A 63 6.83 6.89 -4.33
N LYS A 64 7.20 8.18 -4.48
CA LYS A 64 6.74 9.23 -3.56
C LYS A 64 5.23 9.44 -3.63
N GLU A 65 4.66 9.45 -4.83
CA GLU A 65 3.21 9.61 -5.00
C GLU A 65 2.44 8.43 -4.40
N LEU A 66 3.03 7.24 -4.42
CA LEU A 66 2.43 6.05 -3.83
C LEU A 66 2.51 6.04 -2.29
N THR A 67 3.68 6.33 -1.75
CA THR A 67 3.99 6.14 -0.32
C THR A 67 3.87 7.41 0.51
N GLY A 68 3.77 8.56 -0.15
CA GLY A 68 3.85 9.89 0.47
C GLY A 68 5.27 10.32 0.90
N LYS A 69 6.29 9.47 0.75
CA LYS A 69 7.66 9.71 1.23
C LYS A 69 8.71 9.43 0.16
N HIS A 70 9.80 10.19 0.15
CA HIS A 70 10.95 9.84 -0.70
C HIS A 70 11.64 8.58 -0.18
N ALA A 71 12.26 7.81 -1.09
CA ALA A 71 13.04 6.63 -0.72
C ALA A 71 14.17 6.99 0.26
N SER A 72 14.80 8.16 0.11
CA SER A 72 15.83 8.66 1.02
C SER A 72 15.32 8.84 2.46
N GLU A 73 14.11 9.37 2.64
CA GLU A 73 13.49 9.55 3.96
C GLU A 73 13.20 8.20 4.62
N LEU A 74 12.71 7.23 3.84
CA LEU A 74 12.45 5.88 4.33
C LEU A 74 13.74 5.18 4.75
N ILE A 75 14.82 5.32 3.98
CA ILE A 75 16.14 4.76 4.33
C ILE A 75 16.72 5.44 5.57
N ALA A 76 16.64 6.77 5.66
CA ALA A 76 17.14 7.52 6.81
C ALA A 76 16.43 7.09 8.10
N SER A 77 15.10 7.04 8.08
CA SER A 77 14.29 6.61 9.24
C SER A 77 14.61 5.18 9.69
N TYR A 78 14.98 4.31 8.76
CA TYR A 78 15.41 2.96 9.06
C TYR A 78 16.74 2.96 9.82
N PHE A 79 17.76 3.66 9.34
CA PHE A 79 19.06 3.69 10.01
C PHE A 79 19.00 4.37 11.39
N GLU A 80 18.19 5.41 11.54
CA GLU A 80 17.91 6.05 12.84
C GLU A 80 17.24 5.08 13.83
N SER A 81 16.30 4.25 13.34
CA SER A 81 15.58 3.29 14.20
C SER A 81 16.37 2.01 14.50
N ASN A 82 17.47 1.75 13.78
CA ASN A 82 18.26 0.53 13.84
C ASN A 82 19.74 0.80 14.18
N GLU A 83 20.01 1.88 14.93
CA GLU A 83 21.35 2.19 15.42
C GLU A 83 21.93 0.99 16.18
N GLY A 84 23.10 0.50 15.73
CA GLY A 84 23.79 -0.66 16.33
C GLY A 84 23.62 -1.98 15.58
N VAL A 85 22.84 -2.04 14.51
CA VAL A 85 22.78 -3.22 13.64
C VAL A 85 23.99 -3.26 12.69
N GLY A 86 24.62 -4.44 12.56
CA GLY A 86 25.83 -4.64 11.77
C GLY A 86 25.68 -4.34 10.26
N ALA A 87 26.80 -4.06 9.59
CA ALA A 87 26.87 -3.54 8.22
C ALA A 87 26.29 -4.44 7.10
N ASP A 88 25.96 -5.71 7.41
CA ASP A 88 25.42 -6.71 6.48
C ASP A 88 23.89 -6.83 6.51
N HIS A 89 23.21 -6.01 7.30
CA HIS A 89 21.75 -6.05 7.35
C HIS A 89 21.12 -5.35 6.13
N CYS A 90 20.25 -6.05 5.42
CA CYS A 90 19.46 -5.48 4.34
C CYS A 90 18.33 -4.62 4.92
N VAL A 91 18.16 -3.41 4.37
CA VAL A 91 17.07 -2.51 4.75
C VAL A 91 15.74 -3.21 4.50
N SER A 92 14.96 -3.42 5.55
CA SER A 92 13.64 -4.05 5.45
C SER A 92 12.68 -3.20 4.62
N VAL A 93 11.61 -3.83 4.11
CA VAL A 93 10.56 -3.11 3.38
C VAL A 93 9.87 -2.15 4.37
N PRO A 94 9.83 -0.84 4.09
CA PRO A 94 9.18 0.14 4.96
C PRO A 94 7.66 -0.05 5.00
N HIS A 95 7.05 0.25 6.16
CA HIS A 95 5.60 0.15 6.35
C HIS A 95 4.81 0.99 5.33
N ALA A 96 5.34 2.14 4.94
CA ALA A 96 4.74 3.00 3.92
C ALA A 96 4.57 2.32 2.55
N LEU A 97 5.33 1.26 2.23
CA LEU A 97 5.08 0.41 1.06
C LEU A 97 4.05 -0.69 1.36
N LEU A 98 4.10 -1.29 2.55
CA LEU A 98 3.14 -2.31 2.97
C LEU A 98 1.70 -1.77 3.04
N ASP A 99 1.54 -0.53 3.50
CA ASP A 99 0.25 0.17 3.59
C ASP A 99 -0.41 0.39 2.22
N THR A 100 0.35 0.24 1.13
CA THR A 100 -0.15 0.39 -0.25
C THR A 100 -0.87 -0.87 -0.74
N ILE A 101 -0.69 -2.00 -0.06
CA ILE A 101 -1.35 -3.27 -0.41
C ILE A 101 -2.88 -3.10 -0.29
N GLY A 102 -3.59 -3.62 -1.28
CA GLY A 102 -5.04 -3.47 -1.43
C GLY A 102 -5.48 -2.12 -2.02
N GLN A 103 -4.58 -1.15 -2.18
CA GLN A 103 -4.92 0.13 -2.81
C GLN A 103 -4.94 -0.02 -4.34
N THR A 104 -5.96 0.57 -4.96
CA THR A 104 -6.11 0.61 -6.42
C THR A 104 -5.64 1.96 -6.94
N HIS A 105 -4.68 1.92 -7.86
CA HIS A 105 -4.06 3.11 -8.41
C HIS A 105 -4.06 3.03 -9.93
N LYS A 106 -3.99 4.21 -10.55
CA LYS A 106 -3.86 4.35 -11.99
C LYS A 106 -2.42 4.69 -12.33
N PHE A 107 -1.75 3.78 -13.00
CA PHE A 107 -0.34 3.84 -13.34
C PHE A 107 -0.14 4.22 -14.80
N ILE A 108 0.85 5.07 -15.07
CA ILE A 108 1.42 5.19 -16.40
C ILE A 108 2.63 4.28 -16.50
N VAL A 109 2.54 3.34 -17.42
CA VAL A 109 3.44 2.22 -17.56
C VAL A 109 4.23 2.34 -18.86
N LYS A 110 5.56 2.25 -18.77
CA LYS A 110 6.44 2.29 -19.94
C LYS A 110 6.84 0.87 -20.34
N VAL A 111 6.57 0.50 -21.58
CA VAL A 111 6.94 -0.79 -22.17
C VAL A 111 7.85 -0.55 -23.38
N SER A 112 8.93 -1.31 -23.46
CA SER A 112 9.91 -1.30 -24.55
C SER A 112 10.14 -2.73 -25.04
N ASP A 113 10.77 -2.88 -26.20
CA ASP A 113 11.04 -4.19 -26.79
C ASP A 113 11.86 -5.08 -25.85
N HIS A 114 12.77 -4.47 -25.08
CA HIS A 114 13.54 -5.15 -24.03
C HIS A 114 12.65 -5.80 -22.96
N ASN A 115 11.51 -5.18 -22.62
CA ASN A 115 10.55 -5.71 -21.65
C ASN A 115 9.76 -6.90 -22.21
N LEU A 116 9.68 -7.05 -23.54
CA LEU A 116 8.92 -8.11 -24.21
C LEU A 116 9.79 -9.32 -24.59
N THR A 117 11.06 -9.09 -24.93
CA THR A 117 11.99 -10.13 -25.41
C THR A 117 12.93 -10.67 -24.34
N GLY A 118 12.88 -10.13 -23.11
CA GLY A 118 13.72 -10.57 -22.00
C GLY A 118 13.28 -11.91 -21.39
N LYS A 119 14.21 -12.63 -20.74
CA LYS A 119 13.88 -13.79 -19.88
C LYS A 119 13.02 -13.40 -18.67
N THR A 120 13.10 -12.15 -18.26
CA THR A 120 12.30 -11.53 -17.20
C THR A 120 11.62 -10.30 -17.80
N GLN A 121 10.29 -10.26 -17.79
CA GLN A 121 9.50 -9.15 -18.33
C GLN A 121 9.23 -8.14 -17.21
N THR A 122 10.18 -7.25 -16.94
CA THR A 122 9.99 -6.18 -15.95
C THR A 122 9.32 -4.99 -16.62
N ILE A 123 8.31 -4.41 -15.99
CA ILE A 123 7.60 -3.24 -16.47
C ILE A 123 7.88 -2.06 -15.53
N THR A 124 8.24 -0.88 -16.06
CA THR A 124 8.53 0.30 -15.23
C THR A 124 7.30 1.17 -15.09
N VAL A 125 6.95 1.51 -13.85
CA VAL A 125 5.92 2.51 -13.53
C VAL A 125 6.59 3.87 -13.53
N THR A 126 5.99 4.82 -14.24
CA THR A 126 6.62 6.12 -14.50
C THR A 126 5.86 7.28 -13.87
N LYS A 127 4.57 7.09 -13.61
CA LYS A 127 3.73 8.07 -12.94
C LYS A 127 2.55 7.36 -12.31
N ILE A 128 2.13 7.84 -11.14
CA ILE A 128 0.87 7.45 -10.53
C ILE A 128 -0.09 8.63 -10.67
N LEU A 129 -1.28 8.37 -11.21
CA LEU A 129 -2.31 9.39 -11.35
C LEU A 129 -3.11 9.47 -10.05
N PRO A 130 -3.47 10.69 -9.60
CA PRO A 130 -4.28 10.86 -8.40
C PRO A 130 -5.66 10.20 -8.58
N PRO A 131 -6.32 9.83 -7.46
CA PRO A 131 -7.68 9.30 -7.49
C PRO A 131 -8.61 10.23 -8.26
N GLU A 132 -9.49 9.68 -9.08
CA GLU A 132 -10.51 10.48 -9.75
C GLU A 132 -11.47 11.05 -8.70
N ALA A 133 -11.70 12.36 -8.73
CA ALA A 133 -12.59 13.01 -7.77
C ALA A 133 -14.01 12.47 -7.93
N PRO A 134 -14.77 12.23 -6.84
CA PRO A 134 -16.17 11.86 -6.93
C PRO A 134 -16.94 12.92 -7.72
N HIS A 135 -17.60 12.51 -8.80
CA HIS A 135 -18.46 13.38 -9.57
C HIS A 135 -19.58 13.92 -8.67
N PRO A 136 -19.90 15.22 -8.68
CA PRO A 136 -20.99 15.77 -7.89
C PRO A 136 -22.30 15.06 -8.23
N ILE A 137 -22.95 14.48 -7.22
CA ILE A 137 -24.32 13.96 -7.37
C ILE A 137 -25.21 15.19 -7.61
N ALA A 138 -25.78 15.29 -8.82
CA ALA A 138 -26.80 16.30 -9.09
C ALA A 138 -28.00 16.05 -8.14
N PRO A 139 -28.53 17.08 -7.44
CA PRO A 139 -29.71 16.90 -6.62
C PRO A 139 -30.86 16.45 -7.52
N LEU A 140 -31.43 15.28 -7.23
CA LEU A 140 -32.72 14.88 -7.78
C LEU A 140 -33.75 15.83 -7.15
N GLU A 141 -34.41 16.61 -8.00
CA GLU A 141 -35.46 17.54 -7.58
C GLU A 141 -36.53 16.76 -6.81
N GLU A 142 -36.73 17.16 -5.54
CA GLU A 142 -37.72 16.58 -4.65
C GLU A 142 -39.11 16.96 -5.17
N ASP A 143 -39.83 15.97 -5.69
CA ASP A 143 -41.19 16.11 -6.19
C ASP A 143 -42.09 16.69 -5.09
N VAL A 144 -42.54 17.93 -5.30
CA VAL A 144 -43.45 18.65 -4.40
C VAL A 144 -44.82 17.97 -4.47
N ILE A 145 -45.18 17.22 -3.43
CA ILE A 145 -46.56 16.76 -3.24
C ILE A 145 -47.42 17.96 -2.84
N PRO A 146 -48.48 18.32 -3.57
CA PRO A 146 -49.35 19.42 -3.19
C PRO A 146 -50.23 18.99 -2.00
N VAL A 147 -50.17 19.78 -0.93
CA VAL A 147 -51.16 19.74 0.16
C VAL A 147 -52.53 20.12 -0.42
N THR A 148 -53.50 19.22 -0.25
CA THR A 148 -54.93 19.54 -0.40
C THR A 148 -55.61 19.34 0.95
N SER A 149 -56.14 20.45 1.47
CA SER A 149 -57.00 20.55 2.65
C SER A 149 -58.24 19.67 2.52
N ASP A 150 -58.74 19.13 3.64
CA ASP A 150 -60.06 19.49 4.16
C ASP A 150 -60.30 18.93 5.58
N ASP A 151 -60.99 19.76 6.35
CA ASP A 151 -61.39 19.68 7.76
C ASP A 151 -62.52 18.64 7.98
N ILE A 152 -62.90 18.41 9.25
CA ILE A 152 -64.20 17.91 9.77
C ILE A 152 -64.10 16.71 10.77
N LEU A 153 -64.12 17.12 12.05
CA LEU A 153 -64.89 16.60 13.21
C LEU A 153 -64.21 15.79 14.32
N LYS A 154 -64.71 16.09 15.51
CA LYS A 154 -64.13 15.98 16.84
C LYS A 154 -65.14 15.26 17.75
N THR A 155 -64.79 14.09 18.26
CA THR A 155 -65.49 13.32 19.32
C THR A 155 -64.56 12.16 19.68
N GLY A 156 -64.25 11.71 20.90
CA GLY A 156 -64.79 11.85 22.25
C GLY A 156 -64.57 10.48 22.95
N SER A 157 -64.06 10.47 24.18
CA SER A 157 -64.06 9.38 25.19
C SER A 157 -63.12 8.14 25.06
N GLU A 158 -62.18 8.09 26.00
CA GLU A 158 -61.98 7.09 27.09
C GLU A 158 -61.76 5.58 26.86
N GLU A 159 -60.68 5.12 27.54
CA GLU A 159 -60.41 3.83 28.20
C GLU A 159 -60.08 2.56 27.36
N SER A 160 -58.85 2.04 27.55
CA SER A 160 -58.55 0.68 28.08
C SER A 160 -57.10 0.25 27.74
N GLY A 161 -56.24 0.07 28.75
CA GLY A 161 -54.87 -0.47 28.61
C GLY A 161 -54.84 -2.01 28.61
N PRO A 162 -53.82 -2.70 29.17
CA PRO A 162 -52.37 -2.43 29.25
C PRO A 162 -51.55 -3.66 28.77
N SER A 163 -50.21 -3.66 28.89
CA SER A 163 -49.45 -4.73 29.59
C SER A 163 -47.98 -4.89 29.13
N ARG A 164 -47.06 -4.54 30.05
CA ARG A 164 -45.82 -5.24 30.49
C ARG A 164 -44.70 -5.46 29.47
N GLY A 165 -43.42 -5.34 29.80
CA GLY A 165 -42.72 -5.14 31.07
C GLY A 165 -41.24 -5.48 30.85
N PHE A 166 -40.34 -4.68 31.43
CA PHE A 166 -38.87 -4.77 31.33
C PHE A 166 -38.28 -5.53 32.55
N GLU A 167 -37.10 -6.15 32.34
CA GLU A 167 -36.05 -6.57 33.32
C GLU A 167 -36.37 -7.75 34.27
N ASP A 168 -35.46 -8.64 34.70
CA ASP A 168 -34.01 -8.54 34.98
C ASP A 168 -33.31 -9.94 35.13
N SER A 169 -31.98 -9.95 34.95
CA SER A 169 -30.86 -10.66 35.62
C SER A 169 -30.63 -12.19 35.74
N ALA A 170 -29.36 -12.51 35.40
CA ALA A 170 -28.29 -13.25 36.13
C ALA A 170 -28.25 -14.79 36.22
N GLY A 171 -27.08 -15.35 35.87
CA GLY A 171 -26.66 -16.72 36.21
C GLY A 171 -25.33 -17.15 35.59
N ASP A 172 -24.28 -17.23 36.42
CA ASP A 172 -22.88 -17.62 36.16
C ASP A 172 -22.66 -19.16 36.02
N ARG A 173 -21.47 -19.54 35.50
CA ARG A 173 -20.69 -20.79 35.64
C ARG A 173 -20.56 -21.79 34.46
N VAL A 174 -19.40 -21.66 33.77
CA VAL A 174 -18.29 -22.64 33.60
C VAL A 174 -18.61 -24.14 33.41
N ARG A 175 -18.13 -24.73 32.30
CA ARG A 175 -17.27 -25.95 32.23
C ARG A 175 -16.62 -26.13 30.84
N LYS A 176 -15.48 -26.82 30.86
CA LYS A 176 -14.34 -26.86 29.93
C LYS A 176 -14.21 -28.23 29.24
N ALA A 177 -13.76 -28.27 27.97
CA ALA A 177 -12.83 -29.23 27.33
C ALA A 177 -12.80 -28.91 25.82
N SER A 178 -11.73 -28.53 25.11
CA SER A 178 -10.38 -29.07 24.84
C SER A 178 -10.36 -30.41 24.08
N GLU A 179 -10.13 -30.35 22.76
CA GLU A 179 -9.47 -31.42 22.00
C GLU A 179 -8.50 -30.82 20.97
N SER A 180 -7.27 -31.34 21.03
CA SER A 180 -6.10 -31.08 20.19
C SER A 180 -6.13 -31.99 18.97
N LEU A 181 -5.63 -31.53 17.83
CA LEU A 181 -5.05 -32.42 16.80
C LEU A 181 -3.78 -31.79 16.21
N GLU A 182 -2.66 -32.26 16.74
CA GLU A 182 -1.35 -32.27 16.09
C GLU A 182 -1.40 -33.13 14.81
N SER A 183 -0.60 -32.77 13.79
CA SER A 183 0.11 -33.77 12.97
C SER A 183 1.09 -33.14 11.95
N ASN A 184 2.38 -33.26 12.30
CA ASN A 184 3.47 -33.91 11.55
C ASN A 184 4.28 -33.15 10.47
N GLU A 185 5.58 -33.09 10.77
CA GLU A 185 6.73 -32.82 9.90
C GLU A 185 6.85 -33.75 8.69
N ALA A 186 7.52 -33.27 7.63
CA ALA A 186 8.36 -34.12 6.78
C ALA A 186 9.53 -33.39 6.11
N LYS A 187 10.74 -33.75 6.59
CA LYS A 187 11.92 -34.20 5.82
C LYS A 187 12.81 -33.19 5.08
N HIS A 188 13.91 -32.92 5.77
CA HIS A 188 15.26 -32.65 5.26
C HIS A 188 15.68 -33.58 4.10
N SER A 189 16.42 -33.05 3.12
CA SER A 189 17.21 -33.84 2.17
C SER A 189 18.60 -33.25 2.00
N LYS A 190 19.63 -34.07 2.26
CA LYS A 190 21.04 -33.84 1.97
C LYS A 190 21.50 -34.93 1.00
N SER A 191 22.20 -34.55 -0.06
CA SER A 191 23.09 -35.35 -0.92
C SER A 191 23.69 -34.38 -1.94
N GLY A 192 24.96 -34.35 -2.28
CA GLY A 192 26.15 -35.10 -1.88
C GLY A 192 27.38 -34.33 -2.37
#